data_AF-A0AAW0JTR2-F1
#
_entry.id   AF-A0AAW0JTR2-F1
#
_cell.length_a   1.000
_cell.length_b   1.000
_cell.length_c   1.000
_cell.angle_alpha   90.00
_cell.angle_beta   90.00
_cell.angle_gamma   90.00
#
_symmetry.space_group_name_H-M   'P 1'
#
loop_
_entity.id
_entity.type
_entity.pdbx_description
1 polymer ?
#
loop_
_entity_poly.entity_id
_entity_poly.type
_entity_poly.pdbx_seq_one_letter_code
_entity_poly.pdbx_strand_id
1 'polypeptide(L)'
;MEGSQSHEEHPYIPRDLKLPGFVPGVLSQSTIIGFYAVSALLVVSTIFVLSGRSPKRSKTERWLMCWWAFTGLTHMILEGYFVFLQNFIRIKLLVTWLKFVRKEYSKGDSRYAARDAGVVAVEGLTAVLEGPASLLAV
;
A
#
# COMPACT_ATOMS: atom_id res chain seq x y z
N MET A 1 42.41 2.90 -3.04
CA MET A 1 41.57 3.19 -4.21
C MET A 1 40.13 3.01 -3.78
N GLU A 2 39.50 4.07 -3.28
CA GLU A 2 38.09 4.04 -2.90
C GLU A 2 37.26 3.89 -4.17
N GLY A 3 36.61 2.73 -4.31
CA GLY A 3 35.72 2.45 -5.42
C GLY A 3 34.58 3.46 -5.43
N SER A 4 34.49 4.22 -6.52
CA SER A 4 33.35 5.07 -6.85
C SER A 4 32.06 4.29 -6.62
N GLN A 5 31.31 4.65 -5.56
CA GLN A 5 29.96 4.13 -5.36
C GLN A 5 29.14 4.67 -6.53
N SER A 6 28.86 3.82 -7.51
CA SER A 6 27.91 4.14 -8.57
C SER A 6 26.59 4.52 -7.90
N HIS A 7 26.27 5.81 -7.88
CA HIS A 7 24.96 6.28 -7.46
C HIS A 7 23.94 5.60 -8.39
N GLU A 8 23.21 4.60 -7.87
CA GLU A 8 22.12 4.01 -8.62
C GLU A 8 21.05 5.10 -8.82
N GLU A 9 20.90 5.55 -10.05
CA GLU A 9 19.99 6.64 -10.39
C GLU A 9 18.55 6.23 -10.06
N HIS A 10 17.91 7.00 -9.17
CA HIS A 10 16.54 6.74 -8.73
C HIS A 10 15.70 8.03 -8.75
N PRO A 11 14.36 7.92 -8.86
CA PRO A 11 13.47 9.08 -8.94
C PRO A 11 13.18 9.76 -7.59
N TYR A 12 13.59 9.14 -6.48
CA TYR A 12 13.30 9.60 -5.11
C TYR A 12 14.17 10.78 -4.66
N ILE A 13 13.70 11.49 -3.63
CA ILE A 13 14.35 12.66 -3.03
C ILE A 13 14.75 12.35 -1.57
N PRO A 14 15.97 12.69 -1.13
CA PRO A 14 17.02 13.37 -1.87
C PRO A 14 17.74 12.44 -2.86
N ARG A 15 18.40 13.01 -3.89
CA ARG A 15 19.01 12.24 -5.00
C ARG A 15 20.26 11.45 -4.61
N ASP A 16 20.84 11.76 -3.46
CA ASP A 16 21.97 11.07 -2.84
C ASP A 16 21.53 9.94 -1.89
N LEU A 17 20.22 9.67 -1.78
CA LEU A 17 19.68 8.58 -0.99
C LEU A 17 20.26 7.23 -1.46
N LYS A 18 20.84 6.46 -0.54
CA LYS A 18 21.46 5.18 -0.88
C LYS A 18 20.41 4.07 -0.92
N LEU A 19 20.00 3.67 -2.11
CA LEU A 19 19.07 2.57 -2.34
C LEU A 19 19.75 1.39 -3.04
N PRO A 20 20.64 0.65 -2.36
CA PRO A 20 21.40 -0.42 -3.00
C PRO A 20 20.47 -1.53 -3.53
N GLY A 21 20.63 -1.86 -4.80
CA GLY A 21 19.81 -2.86 -5.50
C GLY A 21 18.46 -2.31 -5.93
N PHE A 22 18.38 -1.00 -6.22
CA PHE A 22 17.19 -0.37 -6.77
C PHE A 22 16.90 -0.96 -8.15
N VAL A 23 15.67 -1.44 -8.30
CA VAL A 23 15.14 -1.87 -9.59
C VAL A 23 13.99 -0.95 -9.98
N PRO A 24 14.00 -0.29 -11.14
CA PRO A 24 12.91 0.58 -11.56
C PRO A 24 11.59 -0.19 -11.70
N GLY A 25 10.48 0.51 -11.53
CA GLY A 25 9.16 -0.04 -11.81
C GLY A 25 8.96 -0.23 -13.31
N VAL A 26 8.38 -1.37 -13.71
CA VAL A 26 8.10 -1.68 -15.13
C VAL A 26 6.62 -1.53 -15.48
N LEU A 27 5.73 -1.41 -14.49
CA LEU A 27 4.31 -1.16 -14.72
C LEU A 27 4.03 0.33 -14.96
N SER A 28 3.11 0.62 -15.87
CA SER A 28 2.59 1.97 -16.05
C SER A 28 1.72 2.40 -14.86
N GLN A 29 1.65 3.71 -14.61
CA GLN A 29 0.78 4.28 -13.57
C GLN A 29 -0.70 3.91 -13.80
N SER A 30 -1.16 3.89 -15.05
CA SER A 30 -2.55 3.55 -15.39
C SER A 30 -2.88 2.10 -15.02
N THR A 31 -1.97 1.15 -15.27
CA THR A 31 -2.14 -0.24 -14.82
C THR A 31 -2.19 -0.30 -13.29
N ILE A 32 -1.31 0.43 -12.60
CA ILE A 32 -1.29 0.45 -11.13
C ILE A 32 -2.63 0.95 -10.58
N ILE A 33 -3.14 2.07 -11.08
CA ILE A 33 -4.43 2.64 -10.66
C ILE A 33 -5.59 1.73 -11.06
N GLY A 34 -5.52 1.08 -12.24
CA GLY A 34 -6.55 0.16 -12.70
C GLY A 34 -6.76 -1.03 -11.75
N PHE A 35 -5.68 -1.69 -11.33
CA PHE A 35 -5.76 -2.77 -10.34
C PHE A 35 -6.32 -2.28 -9.00
N TYR A 36 -5.92 -1.10 -8.54
CA TYR A 36 -6.45 -0.51 -7.31
C TYR A 36 -7.96 -0.25 -7.42
N ALA A 37 -8.40 0.40 -8.51
CA ALA A 37 -9.79 0.74 -8.75
C ALA A 37 -10.68 -0.50 -8.86
N VAL A 38 -10.24 -1.53 -9.61
CA VAL A 38 -10.97 -2.80 -9.71
C VAL A 38 -11.09 -3.48 -8.35
N SER A 39 -10.01 -3.51 -7.57
CA SER A 39 -10.02 -4.10 -6.22
C SER A 39 -10.95 -3.33 -5.27
N ALA A 40 -10.90 -2.00 -5.30
CA ALA A 40 -11.77 -1.13 -4.52
C ALA A 40 -13.25 -1.36 -4.86
N LEU A 41 -13.58 -1.38 -6.15
CA LEU A 41 -14.94 -1.63 -6.63
C LEU A 41 -15.44 -3.02 -6.22
N LEU A 42 -14.59 -4.04 -6.30
CA LEU A 42 -14.93 -5.39 -5.86
C LEU A 42 -15.27 -5.41 -4.37
N VAL A 43 -14.41 -4.85 -3.51
CA VAL A 43 -14.64 -4.78 -2.05
C VAL A 43 -15.96 -4.05 -1.74
N VAL A 44 -16.13 -2.84 -2.28
CA VAL A 44 -17.33 -2.03 -2.03
C VAL A 44 -18.58 -2.75 -2.52
N SER A 45 -18.54 -3.36 -3.71
CA SER A 45 -19.70 -4.08 -4.27
C SER A 45 -20.05 -5.31 -3.42
N THR A 46 -19.06 -6.09 -3.00
CA THR A 46 -19.28 -7.27 -2.16
C THR A 46 -19.91 -6.90 -0.82
N ILE A 47 -19.35 -5.92 -0.11
CA ILE A 47 -19.88 -5.48 1.19
C ILE A 47 -21.27 -4.85 1.04
N PHE A 48 -21.49 -4.07 -0.02
CA PHE A 48 -22.79 -3.46 -0.27
C PHE A 48 -23.88 -4.51 -0.57
N VAL A 49 -23.56 -5.56 -1.34
CA VAL A 49 -24.48 -6.67 -1.63
C VAL A 49 -24.76 -7.51 -0.38
N LEU A 50 -23.72 -7.88 0.38
CA LEU A 50 -23.87 -8.69 1.59
C LEU A 50 -24.68 -7.95 2.67
N SER A 51 -24.39 -6.68 2.91
CA SER A 51 -25.12 -5.85 3.88
C SER A 51 -26.60 -5.65 3.49
N GLY A 52 -26.91 -5.66 2.18
CA GLY A 52 -28.28 -5.56 1.67
C GLY A 52 -29.16 -6.78 1.94
N ARG A 53 -28.59 -7.91 2.36
CA ARG A 53 -29.35 -9.11 2.75
C ARG A 53 -30.01 -8.98 4.13
N SER A 54 -29.61 -7.99 4.92
CA SER A 54 -30.19 -7.70 6.24
C SER A 54 -31.16 -6.52 6.16
N PRO A 55 -32.48 -6.72 6.31
CA PRO A 55 -33.47 -5.65 6.15
C PRO A 55 -33.42 -4.60 7.28
N LYS A 56 -32.63 -4.85 8.34
CA LYS A 56 -32.53 -3.96 9.50
C LYS A 56 -31.49 -2.85 9.35
N ARG A 57 -30.66 -2.85 8.28
CA ARG A 57 -29.56 -1.90 8.11
C ARG A 57 -29.98 -0.74 7.20
N SER A 58 -29.81 0.47 7.70
CA SER A 58 -29.98 1.71 6.95
C SER A 58 -28.96 1.85 5.82
N LYS A 59 -29.26 2.69 4.82
CA LYS A 59 -28.33 2.96 3.71
C LYS A 59 -27.00 3.56 4.18
N THR A 60 -27.03 4.39 5.23
CA THR A 60 -25.84 5.01 5.81
C THR A 60 -24.93 3.97 6.47
N GLU A 61 -25.49 3.07 7.27
CA GLU A 61 -24.71 1.97 7.88
C GLU A 61 -24.03 1.11 6.83
N ARG A 62 -24.70 0.84 5.71
CA ARG A 62 -24.12 0.06 4.60
C ARG A 62 -22.93 0.77 3.96
N TRP A 63 -23.00 2.08 3.76
CA TRP A 63 -21.86 2.86 3.26
C TRP A 63 -20.71 2.94 4.26
N LEU A 64 -21.01 3.05 5.56
CA LEU A 64 -20.00 3.00 6.62
C LEU A 64 -19.31 1.63 6.65
N MET A 65 -20.04 0.53 6.49
CA MET A 65 -19.46 -0.81 6.35
C MET A 65 -18.52 -0.89 5.15
N CYS A 66 -18.90 -0.33 3.98
CA CYS A 66 -18.02 -0.28 2.81
C CYS A 66 -16.75 0.55 3.08
N TRP A 67 -16.89 1.69 3.75
CA TRP A 67 -15.76 2.54 4.15
C TRP A 67 -14.81 1.78 5.07
N TRP A 68 -15.31 1.19 6.17
CA TRP A 68 -14.49 0.46 7.13
C TRP A 68 -13.83 -0.78 6.54
N ALA A 69 -14.53 -1.51 5.66
CA ALA A 69 -13.95 -2.64 4.94
C ALA A 69 -12.80 -2.21 4.04
N PHE A 70 -13.00 -1.14 3.26
CA PHE A 70 -11.98 -0.62 2.36
C PHE A 70 -10.76 -0.08 3.12
N THR A 71 -10.98 0.70 4.17
CA THR A 71 -9.95 1.21 5.07
C THR A 71 -9.18 0.07 5.72
N GLY A 72 -9.88 -0.90 6.31
CA GLY A 72 -9.26 -2.04 6.98
C GLY A 72 -8.36 -2.87 6.07
N LEU A 73 -8.84 -3.19 4.86
CA LEU A 73 -8.05 -3.90 3.86
C LEU A 73 -6.87 -3.08 3.35
N THR A 74 -7.01 -1.76 3.21
CA THR A 74 -5.91 -0.88 2.77
C THR A 74 -4.76 -0.89 3.78
N HIS A 75 -5.05 -0.71 5.07
CA HIS A 75 -4.03 -0.76 6.13
C HIS A 75 -3.38 -2.15 6.22
N MET A 76 -4.17 -3.23 6.20
CA MET A 76 -3.60 -4.57 6.32
C MET A 76 -2.78 -5.00 5.09
N ILE A 77 -3.26 -4.71 3.87
CA ILE A 77 -2.64 -5.19 2.64
C ILE A 77 -1.54 -4.24 2.18
N LEU A 78 -1.82 -2.94 2.03
CA LEU A 78 -0.83 -2.00 1.48
C LEU A 78 0.23 -1.68 2.52
N GLU A 79 -0.19 -1.23 3.71
CA GLU A 79 0.72 -0.77 4.78
C GLU A 79 1.37 -1.96 5.48
N GLY A 80 0.62 -3.03 5.75
CA GLY A 80 1.19 -4.29 6.22
C GLY A 80 2.27 -4.84 5.27
N TYR A 81 2.04 -4.81 3.95
CA TYR A 81 3.09 -5.17 2.98
C TYR A 81 4.34 -4.30 3.12
N PHE A 82 4.18 -2.99 3.32
CA PHE A 82 5.30 -2.08 3.51
C PHE A 82 6.06 -2.36 4.81
N VAL A 83 5.37 -2.58 5.92
CA VAL A 83 5.98 -2.81 7.23
C VAL A 83 6.71 -4.14 7.26
N PHE A 84 6.05 -5.22 6.86
CA PHE A 84 6.59 -6.57 7.00
C PHE A 84 7.55 -6.98 5.88
N LEU A 85 7.42 -6.43 4.66
CA LEU A 85 8.29 -6.78 3.54
C LEU A 85 9.35 -5.70 3.28
N GLN A 86 10.44 -5.78 4.05
CA GLN A 86 11.53 -4.81 4.07
C GLN A 86 12.23 -4.61 2.71
N ASN A 87 12.23 -5.62 1.84
CA ASN A 87 13.03 -5.66 0.62
C ASN A 87 12.27 -5.30 -0.68
N PHE A 88 11.11 -4.63 -0.60
CA PHE A 88 10.32 -4.32 -1.81
C PHE A 88 11.08 -3.54 -2.89
N ILE A 89 12.14 -2.80 -2.51
CA ILE A 89 13.03 -2.11 -3.46
C ILE A 89 13.88 -3.09 -4.28
N ARG A 90 14.38 -4.15 -3.64
CA ARG A 90 15.34 -5.14 -4.18
C ARG A 90 14.72 -6.38 -4.81
N ILE A 91 13.46 -6.70 -4.50
CA ILE A 91 12.84 -7.97 -4.92
C ILE A 91 12.67 -8.03 -6.45
N LYS A 92 13.35 -9.00 -7.08
CA LYS A 92 13.26 -9.31 -8.51
C LYS A 92 12.04 -10.17 -8.89
N LEU A 93 11.51 -11.02 -8.01
CA LEU A 93 10.36 -11.87 -8.32
C LEU A 93 9.36 -12.02 -7.17
N LEU A 94 8.07 -11.99 -7.57
CA LEU A 94 6.86 -12.43 -6.86
C LEU A 94 6.32 -11.60 -5.68
N VAL A 95 6.01 -10.30 -5.90
CA VAL A 95 4.69 -9.75 -5.53
C VAL A 95 4.24 -8.77 -6.62
N THR A 96 3.05 -9.05 -7.15
CA THR A 96 2.52 -8.81 -8.50
C THR A 96 2.22 -7.35 -8.83
N TRP A 97 1.70 -6.59 -7.87
CA TRP A 97 1.25 -5.21 -8.06
C TRP A 97 1.60 -4.32 -6.86
N LEU A 98 1.57 -4.87 -5.63
CA LEU A 98 1.88 -4.16 -4.38
C LEU A 98 3.28 -3.52 -4.35
N LYS A 99 4.26 -4.18 -4.97
CA LYS A 99 5.61 -3.62 -5.12
C LYS A 99 5.59 -2.35 -5.96
N PHE A 100 4.84 -2.36 -7.06
CA PHE A 100 4.79 -1.26 -8.01
C PHE A 100 4.01 -0.08 -7.44
N VAL A 101 2.85 -0.33 -6.81
CA VAL A 101 2.10 0.75 -6.13
C VAL A 101 2.94 1.38 -5.02
N ARG A 102 3.70 0.60 -4.23
CA ARG A 102 4.54 1.18 -3.17
C ARG A 102 5.72 1.96 -3.74
N LYS A 103 6.38 1.46 -4.79
CA LYS A 103 7.45 2.20 -5.48
C LYS A 103 6.95 3.50 -6.11
N GLU A 104 5.75 3.47 -6.67
CA GLU A 104 5.09 4.64 -7.24
C GLU A 104 4.73 5.66 -6.16
N TYR A 105 4.08 5.20 -5.09
CA TYR A 105 3.72 6.03 -3.94
C TYR A 105 4.93 6.69 -3.28
N SER A 106 6.05 5.97 -3.21
CA SER A 106 7.31 6.49 -2.64
C SER A 106 7.91 7.64 -3.46
N LYS A 107 7.46 7.88 -4.70
CA LYS A 107 7.86 9.08 -5.45
C LYS A 107 7.21 10.34 -4.88
N GLY A 108 6.00 10.22 -4.33
CA GLY A 108 5.29 11.31 -3.65
C GLY A 108 5.86 11.59 -2.26
N ASP A 109 6.25 10.54 -1.53
CA ASP A 109 6.99 10.66 -0.28
C ASP A 109 8.13 9.63 -0.22
N SER A 110 9.35 10.12 -0.44
CA SER A 110 10.54 9.29 -0.52
C SER A 110 11.00 8.70 0.81
N ARG A 111 10.41 9.12 1.94
CA ARG A 111 10.64 8.48 3.24
C ARG A 111 10.16 7.04 3.27
N TYR A 112 9.18 6.68 2.43
CA TYR A 112 8.79 5.28 2.23
C TYR A 112 9.88 4.47 1.53
N ALA A 113 10.56 5.04 0.54
CA ALA A 113 11.70 4.38 -0.09
C ALA A 113 12.90 4.28 0.89
N ALA A 114 13.15 5.33 1.67
CA ALA A 114 14.18 5.34 2.70
C ALA A 114 13.85 4.46 3.93
N ARG A 115 12.60 3.99 4.04
CA ARG A 115 12.06 3.31 5.23
C ARG A 115 12.33 4.10 6.52
N ASP A 116 11.99 5.38 6.51
CA ASP A 116 12.07 6.23 7.69
C ASP A 116 11.40 5.58 8.91
N ALA A 117 12.06 5.64 10.07
CA ALA A 117 11.60 4.94 11.27
C ALA A 117 10.23 5.46 11.76
N GLY A 118 9.96 6.76 11.62
CA GLY A 118 8.67 7.35 11.99
C GLY A 118 7.56 6.85 11.07
N VAL A 119 7.81 6.84 9.76
CA VAL A 119 6.86 6.28 8.78
C VAL A 119 6.60 4.80 9.05
N VAL A 120 7.63 3.98 9.23
CA VAL A 120 7.48 2.55 9.53
C VAL A 120 6.72 2.32 10.85
N ALA A 121 6.95 3.13 11.87
CA ALA A 121 6.26 2.99 13.15
C ALA A 121 4.77 3.31 13.04
N VAL A 122 4.41 4.43 12.39
CA VAL A 122 3.01 4.82 12.20
C VAL A 122 2.28 3.79 11.34
N GLU A 123 2.86 3.41 10.20
CA GLU A 123 2.29 2.40 9.29
C GLU A 123 2.20 1.02 9.96
N GLY A 124 3.10 0.74 10.91
CA GLY A 124 3.05 -0.46 11.74
C GLY A 124 1.81 -0.47 12.64
N LEU A 125 1.55 0.64 13.34
CA LEU A 125 0.37 0.78 14.20
C LEU A 125 -0.93 0.69 13.39
N THR A 126 -1.02 1.37 12.26
CA THR A 126 -2.20 1.35 11.41
C THR A 126 -2.43 -0.04 10.81
N ALA A 127 -1.38 -0.73 10.35
CA ALA A 127 -1.51 -2.08 9.80
C ALA A 127 -1.94 -3.14 10.83
N VAL A 128 -1.49 -3.05 12.09
CA VAL A 128 -1.75 -4.09 13.12
C VAL A 128 -2.91 -3.77 14.06
N LEU A 129 -3.30 -2.49 14.19
CA LEU A 129 -4.38 -2.06 15.07
C LEU A 129 -5.56 -1.49 14.28
N GLU A 130 -5.35 -0.42 13.52
CA GLU A 130 -6.42 0.30 12.82
C GLU A 130 -7.07 -0.56 11.73
N GLY A 131 -6.26 -1.29 10.96
CA GLY A 131 -6.73 -2.21 9.93
C GLY A 131 -7.67 -3.29 10.48
N PRO A 132 -7.22 -4.10 11.45
CA PRO A 132 -8.06 -5.11 12.09
C PRO A 132 -9.29 -4.51 12.80
N ALA A 133 -9.14 -3.38 13.51
CA ALA A 133 -10.26 -2.71 14.17
C ALA A 133 -11.32 -2.24 13.17
N SER A 134 -10.91 -1.73 12.02
CA SER A 134 -11.81 -1.33 10.93
C SER A 134 -12.58 -2.52 10.38
N LEU A 135 -11.91 -3.67 10.16
CA LEU A 135 -12.60 -4.87 9.69
C LEU A 135 -13.57 -5.47 10.72
N LEU A 136 -13.27 -5.35 12.01
CA LEU A 136 -14.18 -5.77 13.08
C LEU A 136 -15.47 -4.92 13.13
N ALA A 137 -15.45 -3.70 12.57
CA ALA A 137 -16.60 -2.80 12.51
C ALA A 137 -17.56 -3.09 11.33
N VAL A 138 -17.20 -4.02 10.44
CA VAL A 138 -17.96 -4.40 9.23
C VAL A 138 -18.86 -5.60 9.49
#